data_AF-A0AAV8YKF3-F1
#
_entry.id   AF-A0AAV8YKF3-F1
#
_cell.length_a   1.000
_cell.length_b   1.000
_cell.length_c   1.000
_cell.angle_alpha   90.00
_cell.angle_beta   90.00
_cell.angle_gamma   90.00
#
_symmetry.space_group_name_H-M   'P 1'
#
loop_
_entity.id
_entity.type
_entity.pdbx_description
1 polymer ?
#
loop_
_entity_poly.entity_id
_entity_poly.type
_entity_poly.pdbx_seq_one_letter_code
_entity_poly.pdbx_strand_id
1 'polypeptide(L)'
;MISEDINTPESFNWKIALALLVAWILVYMCMIKGIASSGKVVYVTATFPYIVLIIFFFRGITLKGAGDGIRHLFTPSWHIILDPVVWLEAGTQIFFSLGLAFGGLIAFSSYNPVNNNCYRDALMVSLTNCFTSMFAGIVVFSIIGFKATMVFEKCLSLRNSTLTELLGPDYNESALPMEGSIFNITTENGLVSKLMPFLPVCDLEKELDNSASGTGLAFIIFTEAINQFPGAQFWSVLFFLMLFTLGIDSQFGTLEGVVTSVVDMKLFPNLPKEILTGGICLTCCLISMGFAHGAGSYVFVLFDNFSGNFPLLIIAFFECIGVAYVYGLKKVRKIISLL
;
A
#
# COMPACT_ATOMS: atom_id res chain seq x y z
N MET A 1 -9.59 9.65 19.71
CA MET A 1 -8.41 10.42 19.31
C MET A 1 -7.29 9.38 19.15
N ILE A 2 -6.15 9.72 18.54
CA ILE A 2 -5.02 8.80 18.46
C ILE A 2 -4.19 9.04 19.72
N SER A 3 -3.82 7.99 20.43
CA SER A 3 -2.97 8.11 21.62
C SER A 3 -1.63 8.76 21.27
N GLU A 4 -1.06 9.54 22.18
CA GLU A 4 0.29 10.10 21.99
C GLU A 4 1.36 8.99 21.97
N ASP A 5 1.15 7.93 22.76
CA ASP A 5 2.03 6.78 22.81
C ASP A 5 1.26 5.44 22.93
N ILE A 6 2.00 4.34 22.83
CA ILE A 6 1.44 2.98 22.94
C ILE A 6 1.05 2.63 24.39
N ASN A 7 1.63 3.32 25.38
CA ASN A 7 1.48 2.99 26.81
C ASN A 7 0.25 3.67 27.44
N THR A 8 -0.31 4.68 26.77
CA THR A 8 -1.49 5.44 27.18
C THR A 8 -2.64 5.23 26.19
N PRO A 9 -3.22 4.02 26.12
CA PRO A 9 -4.32 3.75 25.22
C PRO A 9 -5.52 4.63 25.59
N GLU A 10 -5.88 5.55 24.69
CA GLU A 10 -7.08 6.36 24.82
C GLU A 10 -8.33 5.48 24.60
N SER A 11 -9.49 6.09 24.82
CA SER A 11 -10.81 5.45 24.74
C SER A 11 -11.07 4.70 23.44
N PHE A 12 -11.90 3.67 23.55
CA PHE A 12 -12.35 2.83 22.44
C PHE A 12 -13.01 3.65 21.32
N ASN A 13 -12.51 3.49 20.09
CA ASN A 13 -13.05 4.18 18.93
C ASN A 13 -14.15 3.37 18.25
N TRP A 14 -15.40 3.65 18.63
CA TRP A 14 -16.58 2.94 18.11
C TRP A 14 -16.74 3.06 16.59
N LYS A 15 -16.21 4.12 15.94
CA LYS A 15 -16.29 4.28 14.48
C LYS A 15 -15.41 3.27 13.76
N ILE A 16 -14.19 3.05 14.25
CA ILE A 16 -13.27 2.03 13.73
C ILE A 16 -13.84 0.64 14.00
N ALA A 17 -14.36 0.41 15.21
CA ALA A 17 -15.01 -0.86 15.56
C ALA A 17 -16.19 -1.19 14.65
N LEU A 18 -17.04 -0.21 14.33
CA LEU A 18 -18.15 -0.40 13.39
C LEU A 18 -17.66 -0.70 11.97
N ALA A 19 -16.65 0.03 11.49
CA ALA A 19 -16.07 -0.22 10.17
C ALA A 19 -15.46 -1.64 10.08
N LEU A 20 -14.79 -2.09 11.14
CA LEU A 20 -14.23 -3.43 11.24
C LEU A 20 -15.30 -4.51 11.26
N LEU A 21 -16.39 -4.30 12.02
CA LEU A 21 -17.54 -5.19 12.03
C LEU A 21 -18.15 -5.33 10.63
N VAL A 22 -18.35 -4.21 9.93
CA VAL A 22 -18.86 -4.20 8.56
C VAL A 22 -17.92 -4.94 7.61
N ALA A 23 -16.59 -4.72 7.73
CA ALA A 23 -15.61 -5.42 6.91
C ALA A 23 -15.67 -6.94 7.09
N TRP A 24 -15.73 -7.43 8.33
CA TRP A 24 -15.86 -8.87 8.60
C TRP A 24 -17.18 -9.47 8.14
N ILE A 25 -18.29 -8.72 8.26
CA ILE A 25 -19.59 -9.15 7.72
C ILE A 25 -19.49 -9.31 6.19
N LEU A 26 -18.86 -8.36 5.49
CA LEU A 26 -18.67 -8.42 4.04
C LEU A 26 -17.80 -9.62 3.64
N VAL A 27 -16.66 -9.83 4.31
CA VAL A 27 -15.78 -10.99 4.07
C VAL A 27 -16.56 -12.31 4.27
N TYR A 28 -17.31 -12.43 5.35
CA TYR A 28 -18.13 -13.62 5.60
C TYR A 28 -19.19 -13.83 4.53
N MET A 29 -19.93 -12.80 4.13
CA MET A 29 -20.95 -12.91 3.08
C MET A 29 -20.36 -13.35 1.74
N CYS A 30 -19.18 -12.85 1.38
CA CYS A 30 -18.50 -13.26 0.15
C CYS A 30 -18.01 -14.72 0.21
N MET A 31 -17.62 -15.21 1.40
CA MET A 31 -17.01 -16.52 1.62
C MET A 31 -18.00 -17.58 2.15
N ILE A 32 -19.28 -17.26 2.29
CA ILE A 32 -20.25 -18.11 2.98
C ILE A 32 -20.33 -19.53 2.40
N LYS A 33 -20.28 -19.68 1.07
CA LYS A 33 -20.23 -20.99 0.37
C LYS A 33 -18.82 -21.38 -0.10
N GLY A 34 -17.79 -20.82 0.53
CA GLY A 34 -16.40 -20.91 0.09
C GLY A 34 -16.23 -20.48 -1.37
N ILE A 35 -15.47 -21.27 -2.13
CA ILE A 35 -15.09 -21.00 -3.52
C ILE A 35 -16.28 -20.84 -4.47
N ALA A 36 -17.41 -21.50 -4.22
CA ALA A 36 -18.60 -21.34 -5.07
C ALA A 36 -19.22 -19.94 -5.00
N SER A 37 -19.04 -19.25 -3.87
CA SER A 37 -19.47 -17.85 -3.69
C SER A 37 -18.33 -16.90 -4.06
N SER A 38 -17.14 -17.08 -3.48
CA SER A 38 -16.02 -16.17 -3.69
C SER A 38 -15.55 -16.15 -5.13
N GLY A 39 -15.58 -17.28 -5.85
CA GLY A 39 -15.27 -17.33 -7.28
C GLY A 39 -16.15 -16.42 -8.13
N LYS A 40 -17.42 -16.19 -7.75
CA LYS A 40 -18.31 -15.24 -8.46
C LYS A 40 -17.95 -13.79 -8.13
N VAL A 41 -17.62 -13.51 -6.87
CA VAL A 41 -17.24 -12.17 -6.41
C VAL A 41 -15.92 -11.73 -7.04
N VAL A 42 -14.95 -12.65 -7.11
CA VAL A 42 -13.61 -12.43 -7.69
C VAL A 42 -13.65 -11.93 -9.13
N TYR A 43 -14.65 -12.30 -9.95
CA TYR A 43 -14.77 -11.74 -11.30
C TYR A 43 -14.92 -10.21 -11.31
N VAL A 44 -15.56 -9.64 -10.30
CA VAL A 44 -15.70 -8.18 -10.16
C VAL A 44 -14.54 -7.61 -9.39
N THR A 45 -14.22 -8.18 -8.24
CA THR A 45 -13.21 -7.62 -7.32
C THR A 45 -11.80 -7.71 -7.87
N ALA A 46 -11.47 -8.70 -8.70
CA ALA A 46 -10.16 -8.80 -9.34
C ALA A 46 -10.05 -7.94 -10.60
N THR A 47 -11.14 -7.70 -11.34
CA THR A 47 -11.09 -6.92 -12.59
C THR A 47 -11.22 -5.41 -12.36
N PHE A 48 -12.02 -5.00 -11.38
CA PHE A 48 -12.27 -3.60 -11.07
C PHE A 48 -10.99 -2.80 -10.75
N PRO A 49 -10.04 -3.29 -9.92
CA PRO A 49 -8.78 -2.61 -9.67
C PRO A 49 -7.98 -2.32 -10.92
N TYR A 50 -7.93 -3.23 -11.89
CA TYR A 50 -7.20 -2.99 -13.14
C TYR A 50 -7.84 -1.88 -13.96
N ILE A 51 -9.17 -1.84 -14.03
CA ILE A 51 -9.89 -0.76 -14.71
C ILE A 51 -9.56 0.58 -14.05
N VAL A 52 -9.61 0.63 -12.71
CA VAL A 52 -9.30 1.85 -11.95
C VAL A 52 -7.83 2.26 -12.12
N LEU A 53 -6.88 1.32 -12.06
CA LEU A 53 -5.46 1.60 -12.30
C LEU A 53 -5.23 2.18 -13.70
N ILE A 54 -5.90 1.67 -14.74
CA ILE A 54 -5.80 2.23 -16.09
C ILE A 54 -6.37 3.65 -16.15
N ILE A 55 -7.50 3.92 -15.49
CA ILE A 55 -8.08 5.26 -15.41
C ILE A 55 -7.11 6.22 -14.69
N PHE A 56 -6.55 5.80 -13.55
CA PHE A 56 -5.56 6.59 -12.81
C PHE A 56 -4.24 6.75 -13.55
N PHE A 57 -3.84 5.80 -14.40
CA PHE A 57 -2.68 5.94 -15.26
C PHE A 57 -2.84 7.11 -16.21
N PHE A 58 -3.91 7.14 -17.02
CA PHE A 58 -4.15 8.25 -17.95
C PHE A 58 -4.36 9.58 -17.22
N ARG A 59 -5.02 9.55 -16.06
CA ARG A 59 -5.15 10.75 -15.23
C ARG A 59 -3.79 11.22 -14.71
N GLY A 60 -2.97 10.30 -14.20
CA GLY A 60 -1.67 10.58 -13.57
C GLY A 60 -0.69 11.18 -14.56
N ILE A 61 -0.50 10.56 -15.73
CA ILE A 61 0.47 11.04 -16.74
C ILE A 61 0.10 12.38 -17.38
N THR A 62 -1.18 12.79 -17.31
CA THR A 62 -1.63 14.09 -17.85
C THR A 62 -1.45 15.24 -16.86
N LEU A 63 -1.06 14.96 -15.62
CA LEU A 63 -0.79 15.97 -14.60
C LEU A 63 0.60 16.60 -14.77
N LYS A 64 0.70 17.89 -14.45
CA LYS A 64 1.98 18.60 -14.39
C LYS A 64 2.86 17.97 -13.30
N GLY A 65 4.13 17.71 -13.58
CA GLY A 65 5.05 17.09 -12.61
C GLY A 65 5.04 15.56 -12.59
N ALA A 66 4.17 14.90 -13.37
CA ALA A 66 4.17 13.44 -13.46
C ALA A 66 5.51 12.86 -13.94
N GLY A 67 6.18 13.57 -14.86
CA GLY A 67 7.49 13.19 -15.37
C GLY A 67 8.58 13.17 -14.30
N ASP A 68 8.55 14.11 -13.34
CA ASP A 68 9.53 14.20 -12.26
C ASP A 68 9.41 13.00 -11.31
N GLY A 69 8.18 12.61 -10.96
CA GLY A 69 7.93 11.42 -10.16
C GLY A 69 8.34 10.12 -10.86
N ILE A 70 8.01 9.97 -12.15
CA ILE A 70 8.45 8.79 -12.93
C ILE A 70 9.97 8.75 -13.07
N ARG A 71 10.61 9.90 -13.29
CA ARG A 71 12.07 9.99 -13.34
C ARG A 71 12.69 9.58 -12.01
N HIS A 72 12.12 10.03 -10.89
CA HIS A 72 12.56 9.67 -9.56
C HIS A 72 12.46 8.14 -9.32
N LEU A 73 11.36 7.49 -9.73
CA LEU A 73 11.20 6.03 -9.65
C LEU A 73 12.31 5.25 -10.39
N PHE A 74 12.74 5.74 -11.55
CA PHE A 74 13.70 5.03 -12.42
C PHE A 74 15.15 5.55 -12.31
N THR A 75 15.44 6.48 -11.40
CA THR A 75 16.81 6.96 -11.18
C THR A 75 17.49 6.07 -10.13
N PRO A 76 18.44 5.19 -10.52
CA PRO A 76 19.01 4.23 -9.59
C PRO A 76 20.08 4.86 -8.69
N SER A 77 19.97 4.60 -7.39
CA SER A 77 21.01 4.90 -6.40
C SER A 77 21.90 3.68 -6.17
N TRP A 78 22.95 3.54 -6.97
CA TRP A 78 23.80 2.32 -7.02
C TRP A 78 24.44 1.92 -5.69
N HIS A 79 24.69 2.88 -4.79
CA HIS A 79 25.29 2.60 -3.49
C HIS A 79 24.35 1.83 -2.55
N ILE A 80 23.03 1.94 -2.75
CA ILE A 80 21.99 1.31 -1.91
C ILE A 80 21.97 -0.21 -2.09
N ILE A 81 22.38 -0.72 -3.26
CA ILE A 81 22.43 -2.17 -3.54
C ILE A 81 23.42 -2.91 -2.62
N LEU A 82 24.40 -2.19 -2.05
CA LEU A 82 25.37 -2.75 -1.11
C LEU A 82 24.76 -3.00 0.29
N ASP A 83 23.62 -2.40 0.59
CA ASP A 83 22.94 -2.58 1.87
C ASP A 83 22.21 -3.95 1.90
N PRO A 84 22.55 -4.86 2.83
CA PRO A 84 21.87 -6.15 2.94
C PRO A 84 20.38 -6.02 3.30
N VAL A 85 19.95 -4.93 3.93
CA VAL A 85 18.54 -4.70 4.29
C VAL A 85 17.69 -4.56 3.01
N VAL A 86 18.22 -3.96 1.96
CA VAL A 86 17.52 -3.78 0.67
C VAL A 86 17.23 -5.13 0.02
N TRP A 87 18.14 -6.10 0.14
CA TRP A 87 17.92 -7.46 -0.35
C TRP A 87 16.92 -8.24 0.52
N LEU A 88 16.95 -8.03 1.83
CA LEU A 88 15.98 -8.62 2.75
C LEU A 88 14.57 -8.13 2.40
N GLU A 89 14.38 -6.81 2.25
CA GLU A 89 13.09 -6.19 1.90
C GLU A 89 12.62 -6.60 0.49
N ALA A 90 13.52 -6.62 -0.50
CA ALA A 90 13.17 -7.10 -1.84
C ALA A 90 12.75 -8.58 -1.83
N GLY A 91 13.43 -9.41 -1.04
CA GLY A 91 13.11 -10.82 -0.86
C GLY A 91 11.74 -11.01 -0.22
N THR A 92 11.51 -10.41 0.95
CA THR A 92 10.23 -10.52 1.68
C THR A 92 9.07 -9.99 0.84
N GLN A 93 9.26 -8.89 0.10
CA GLN A 93 8.24 -8.31 -0.78
C GLN A 93 7.75 -9.32 -1.83
N ILE A 94 8.61 -10.18 -2.38
CA ILE A 94 8.19 -11.21 -3.34
C ILE A 94 7.32 -12.28 -2.66
N PHE A 95 7.66 -12.71 -1.45
CA PHE A 95 6.83 -13.67 -0.70
C PHE A 95 5.45 -13.11 -0.40
N PHE A 96 5.37 -11.85 0.05
CA PHE A 96 4.10 -11.17 0.29
C PHE A 96 3.31 -10.93 -1.00
N SER A 97 3.95 -10.43 -2.05
CA SER A 97 3.29 -10.07 -3.30
C SER A 97 2.65 -11.28 -3.98
N LEU A 98 3.32 -12.43 -3.94
CA LEU A 98 2.79 -13.67 -4.50
C LEU A 98 1.90 -14.46 -3.53
N GLY A 99 1.84 -14.08 -2.25
CA GLY A 99 1.10 -14.83 -1.23
C GLY A 99 1.66 -16.23 -0.98
N LEU A 100 3.00 -16.37 -1.04
CA LEU A 100 3.69 -17.63 -0.75
C LEU A 100 3.72 -17.91 0.76
N ALA A 101 3.76 -19.20 1.15
CA ALA A 101 3.79 -19.66 2.55
C ALA A 101 2.54 -19.32 3.40
N PHE A 102 1.46 -18.83 2.79
CA PHE A 102 0.15 -18.62 3.47
C PHE A 102 -0.79 -19.84 3.39
N GLY A 103 -0.48 -20.85 2.56
CA GLY A 103 -1.33 -22.03 2.33
C GLY A 103 -2.54 -21.81 1.41
N GLY A 104 -2.95 -20.57 1.15
CA GLY A 104 -4.08 -20.24 0.26
C GLY A 104 -3.90 -20.73 -1.18
N LEU A 105 -2.69 -20.60 -1.75
CA LEU A 105 -2.39 -21.10 -3.11
C LEU A 105 -2.48 -22.62 -3.21
N ILE A 106 -2.04 -23.35 -2.17
CA ILE A 106 -2.15 -24.81 -2.11
C ILE A 106 -3.62 -25.21 -2.06
N ALA A 107 -4.41 -24.52 -1.21
CA ALA A 107 -5.85 -24.74 -1.14
C ALA A 107 -6.52 -24.51 -2.50
N PHE A 108 -6.28 -23.36 -3.16
CA PHE A 108 -6.86 -23.10 -4.48
C PHE A 108 -6.42 -24.09 -5.55
N SER A 109 -5.14 -24.47 -5.59
CA SER A 109 -4.66 -25.45 -6.56
C SER A 109 -5.25 -26.84 -6.35
N SER A 110 -5.70 -27.18 -5.14
CA SER A 110 -6.31 -28.49 -4.85
C SER A 110 -7.67 -28.70 -5.53
N TYR A 111 -8.34 -27.62 -5.92
CA TYR A 111 -9.63 -27.66 -6.63
C TYR A 111 -9.51 -27.80 -8.14
N ASN A 112 -8.29 -27.72 -8.69
CA ASN A 112 -8.07 -27.85 -10.12
C ASN A 112 -8.22 -29.31 -10.60
N PRO A 113 -8.64 -29.53 -11.87
CA PRO A 113 -8.56 -30.84 -12.49
C PRO A 113 -7.14 -31.39 -12.46
N VAL A 114 -7.01 -32.72 -12.39
CA VAL A 114 -5.70 -33.41 -12.31
C VAL A 114 -4.83 -33.13 -13.54
N ASN A 115 -5.42 -33.00 -14.73
CA ASN A 115 -4.71 -32.73 -15.98
C ASN A 115 -4.54 -31.23 -16.29
N ASN A 116 -4.60 -30.38 -15.27
CA ASN A 116 -4.42 -28.94 -15.44
C ASN A 116 -2.93 -28.57 -15.56
N ASN A 117 -2.61 -27.66 -16.49
CA ASN A 117 -1.24 -27.23 -16.72
C ASN A 117 -0.79 -26.20 -15.65
N CYS A 118 -0.44 -26.70 -14.47
CA CYS A 118 0.03 -25.89 -13.34
C CYS A 118 1.30 -25.08 -13.63
N TYR A 119 2.16 -25.53 -14.56
CA TYR A 119 3.36 -24.80 -14.96
C TYR A 119 3.01 -23.49 -15.68
N ARG A 120 2.05 -23.54 -16.60
CA ARG A 120 1.56 -22.35 -17.31
C ARG A 120 0.92 -21.37 -16.33
N ASP A 121 0.11 -21.86 -15.41
CA ASP A 121 -0.58 -21.02 -14.43
C ASP A 121 0.42 -20.29 -13.52
N ALA A 122 1.42 -21.02 -13.00
CA ALA A 122 2.48 -20.44 -12.17
C ALA A 122 3.28 -19.34 -12.90
N LEU A 123 3.60 -19.57 -14.19
CA LEU A 123 4.29 -18.57 -15.00
C LEU A 123 3.42 -17.33 -15.23
N MET A 124 2.15 -17.51 -15.60
CA MET A 124 1.22 -16.42 -15.89
C MET A 124 0.95 -15.57 -14.64
N VAL A 125 0.73 -16.19 -13.49
CA VAL A 125 0.52 -15.50 -12.20
C VAL A 125 1.76 -14.68 -11.83
N SER A 126 2.95 -15.27 -11.94
CA SER A 126 4.21 -14.60 -11.58
C SER A 126 4.48 -13.38 -12.48
N LEU A 127 4.30 -13.53 -13.80
CA LEU A 127 4.48 -12.43 -14.75
C LEU A 127 3.44 -11.32 -14.56
N THR A 128 2.17 -11.69 -14.35
CA THR A 128 1.10 -10.73 -14.10
C THR A 128 1.36 -9.95 -12.83
N ASN A 129 1.78 -10.63 -11.74
CA ASN A 129 2.14 -9.97 -10.49
C ASN A 129 3.24 -8.91 -10.70
N CYS A 130 4.36 -9.29 -11.31
CA CYS A 130 5.46 -8.34 -11.56
C CYS A 130 5.05 -7.17 -12.46
N PHE A 131 4.28 -7.44 -13.51
CA PHE A 131 3.76 -6.40 -14.40
C PHE A 131 2.84 -5.44 -13.66
N THR A 132 1.91 -5.96 -12.87
CA THR A 132 0.98 -5.16 -12.07
C THR A 132 1.71 -4.32 -11.03
N SER A 133 2.71 -4.86 -10.33
CA SER A 133 3.53 -4.10 -9.38
C SER A 133 4.26 -2.93 -10.05
N MET A 134 4.87 -3.17 -11.21
CA MET A 134 5.55 -2.13 -11.99
C MET A 134 4.56 -1.06 -12.50
N PHE A 135 3.43 -1.49 -13.05
CA PHE A 135 2.40 -0.61 -13.56
C PHE A 135 1.79 0.26 -12.45
N ALA A 136 1.44 -0.34 -11.31
CA ALA A 136 0.97 0.38 -10.13
C ALA A 136 2.03 1.37 -9.62
N GLY A 137 3.32 0.99 -9.63
CA GLY A 137 4.42 1.89 -9.30
C GLY A 137 4.44 3.13 -10.19
N ILE A 138 4.34 2.97 -11.52
CA ILE A 138 4.28 4.11 -12.46
C ILE A 138 3.07 5.02 -12.16
N VAL A 139 1.89 4.44 -11.92
CA VAL A 139 0.68 5.20 -11.57
C VAL A 139 0.90 5.99 -10.27
N VAL A 140 1.43 5.34 -9.24
CA VAL A 140 1.70 5.95 -7.93
C VAL A 140 2.69 7.10 -8.06
N PHE A 141 3.85 6.87 -8.66
CA PHE A 141 4.90 7.88 -8.77
C PHE A 141 4.50 9.03 -9.70
N SER A 142 3.62 8.83 -10.68
CA SER A 142 3.07 9.94 -11.47
C SER A 142 2.25 10.93 -10.63
N ILE A 143 1.48 10.43 -9.66
CA ILE A 143 0.64 11.25 -8.78
C ILE A 143 1.48 11.89 -7.67
N ILE A 144 2.49 11.17 -7.14
CA ILE A 144 3.48 11.73 -6.21
C ILE A 144 4.22 12.89 -6.87
N GLY A 145 4.68 12.73 -8.12
CA GLY A 145 5.35 13.79 -8.87
C GLY A 145 4.49 15.04 -9.04
N PHE A 146 3.20 14.87 -9.34
CA PHE A 146 2.24 15.98 -9.36
C PHE A 146 2.14 16.68 -8.00
N LYS A 147 1.97 15.92 -6.92
CA LYS A 147 1.88 16.48 -5.56
C LYS A 147 3.15 17.27 -5.21
N ALA A 148 4.33 16.67 -5.38
CA ALA A 148 5.62 17.29 -5.08
C ALA A 148 5.81 18.59 -5.86
N THR A 149 5.48 18.57 -7.16
CA THR A 149 5.55 19.76 -8.02
C THR A 149 4.61 20.87 -7.55
N MET A 150 3.39 20.53 -7.14
CA MET A 150 2.46 21.54 -6.62
C MET A 150 2.92 22.14 -5.28
N VAL A 151 3.44 21.31 -4.37
CA VAL A 151 3.98 21.79 -3.08
C VAL A 151 5.18 22.70 -3.34
N PHE A 152 6.07 22.30 -4.25
CA PHE A 152 7.22 23.09 -4.69
C PHE A 152 6.80 24.45 -5.30
N GLU A 153 5.84 24.47 -6.22
CA GLU A 153 5.35 25.70 -6.84
C GLU A 153 4.66 26.63 -5.83
N LYS A 154 3.92 26.06 -4.86
CA LYS A 154 3.32 26.85 -3.77
C LYS A 154 4.38 27.46 -2.86
N CYS A 155 5.45 26.72 -2.56
CA CYS A 155 6.60 27.24 -1.82
C CYS A 155 7.27 28.41 -2.57
N LEU A 156 7.52 28.25 -3.88
CA LEU A 156 8.11 29.29 -4.71
C LEU A 156 7.23 30.55 -4.78
N SER A 157 5.92 30.37 -4.95
CA SER A 157 4.96 31.47 -4.96
C SER A 157 4.96 32.24 -3.64
N LEU A 158 4.96 31.53 -2.50
CA LEU A 158 5.03 32.14 -1.17
C LEU A 158 6.35 32.90 -0.94
N ARG A 159 7.47 32.32 -1.38
CA ARG A 159 8.78 32.96 -1.31
C ARG A 159 8.80 34.25 -2.12
N ASN A 160 8.33 34.20 -3.36
CA ASN A 160 8.33 35.33 -4.28
C ASN A 160 7.34 36.43 -3.86
N SER A 161 6.19 36.09 -3.29
CA SER A 161 5.24 37.07 -2.75
C SER A 161 5.81 37.78 -1.52
N THR A 162 6.44 37.01 -0.60
CA THR A 162 7.13 37.56 0.58
C THR A 162 8.23 38.53 0.16
N LEU A 163 9.04 38.15 -0.84
CA LEU A 163 10.10 39.01 -1.36
C LEU A 163 9.56 40.26 -2.06
N THR A 164 8.50 40.12 -2.87
CA THR A 164 7.85 41.27 -3.54
C THR A 164 7.24 42.26 -2.53
N GLU A 165 6.63 41.78 -1.45
CA GLU A 165 6.08 42.63 -0.38
C GLU A 165 7.19 43.34 0.41
N LEU A 166 8.33 42.67 0.57
CA LEU A 166 9.45 43.22 1.32
C LEU A 166 10.26 44.22 0.50
N LEU A 167 10.64 43.89 -0.74
CA LEU A 167 11.63 44.60 -1.55
C LEU A 167 11.04 45.31 -2.78
N GLY A 168 9.76 45.13 -3.08
CA GLY A 168 9.11 45.64 -4.29
C GLY A 168 9.19 44.66 -5.48
N PRO A 169 8.51 44.95 -6.60
CA PRO A 169 8.38 44.02 -7.74
C PRO A 169 9.67 43.77 -8.52
N ASP A 170 10.62 44.72 -8.50
CA ASP A 170 11.88 44.64 -9.24
C ASP A 170 13.09 44.39 -8.32
N TYR A 171 12.97 43.39 -7.43
CA TYR A 171 14.10 42.98 -6.60
C TYR A 171 15.06 42.06 -7.37
N ASN A 172 16.36 42.24 -7.15
CA ASN A 172 17.39 41.42 -7.78
C ASN A 172 17.69 40.20 -6.89
N GLU A 173 17.41 38.98 -7.36
CA GLU A 173 17.64 37.72 -6.61
C GLU A 173 19.10 37.58 -6.14
N SER A 174 20.06 38.10 -6.91
CA SER A 174 21.49 38.02 -6.57
C SER A 174 21.93 39.00 -5.47
N ALA A 175 21.08 39.96 -5.08
CA ALA A 175 21.37 41.01 -4.10
C ALA A 175 20.48 40.91 -2.84
N LEU A 176 19.93 39.73 -2.57
CA LEU A 176 19.12 39.48 -1.38
C LEU A 176 19.95 39.72 -0.10
N PRO A 177 19.40 40.44 0.91
CA PRO A 177 20.05 40.55 2.21
C PRO A 177 20.25 39.16 2.84
N MET A 178 21.12 39.07 3.85
CA MET A 178 21.28 37.83 4.59
C MET A 178 20.05 37.60 5.49
N GLU A 179 19.60 36.36 5.64
CA GLU A 179 18.48 36.02 6.54
C GLU A 179 18.73 36.57 7.96
N GLY A 180 17.70 37.15 8.58
CA GLY A 180 17.81 37.78 9.90
C GLY A 180 18.55 39.13 9.93
N SER A 181 19.02 39.65 8.79
CA SER A 181 19.58 41.00 8.72
C SER A 181 18.49 42.08 8.66
N ILE A 182 18.79 43.24 9.23
CA ILE A 182 17.97 44.44 9.11
C ILE A 182 18.42 45.20 7.87
N PHE A 183 17.49 45.49 6.97
CA PHE A 183 17.74 46.28 5.78
C PHE A 183 16.83 47.50 5.74
N ASN A 184 17.35 48.61 5.22
CA ASN A 184 16.62 49.87 5.15
C ASN A 184 16.08 50.09 3.75
N ILE A 185 14.77 50.33 3.66
CA ILE A 185 14.10 50.69 2.43
C ILE A 185 13.78 52.18 2.50
N THR A 186 14.21 52.94 1.49
CA THR A 186 13.77 54.31 1.28
C THR A 186 12.37 54.28 0.65
N THR A 187 11.34 54.58 1.44
CA THR A 187 9.99 54.87 0.92
C THR A 187 9.77 56.38 0.84
N GLU A 188 8.72 56.81 0.12
CA GLU A 188 8.35 58.24 -0.02
C GLU A 188 8.15 58.95 1.33
N ASN A 189 7.90 58.21 2.41
CA ASN A 189 7.67 58.70 3.77
C ASN A 189 8.89 58.58 4.71
N GLY A 190 10.07 58.14 4.22
CA GLY A 190 11.31 58.04 5.00
C GLY A 190 12.04 56.70 4.88
N LEU A 191 13.03 56.49 5.76
CA LEU A 191 13.77 55.23 5.87
C LEU A 191 13.02 54.26 6.80
N VAL A 192 12.60 53.11 6.25
CA VAL A 192 11.97 52.03 7.02
C VAL A 192 12.94 50.86 7.12
N SER A 193 13.31 50.49 8.34
CA SER A 193 14.10 49.29 8.63
C SER A 193 13.18 48.07 8.69
N LYS A 194 13.32 47.12 7.77
CA LYS A 194 12.64 45.82 7.82
C LYS A 194 13.62 44.72 8.24
N LEU A 195 13.13 43.74 8.98
CA LEU A 195 13.84 42.51 9.28
C LEU A 195 13.60 41.52 8.15
N MET A 196 14.66 40.90 7.63
CA MET A 196 14.50 39.83 6.66
C MET A 196 14.01 38.55 7.37
N PRO A 197 12.81 38.05 7.03
CA PRO A 197 12.28 36.83 7.61
C PRO A 197 13.02 35.59 7.08
N PHE A 198 12.86 34.47 7.77
CA PHE A 198 13.32 33.18 7.28
C PHE A 198 12.53 32.79 6.03
N LEU A 199 13.21 32.58 4.90
CA LEU A 199 12.56 32.20 3.65
C LEU A 199 12.41 30.67 3.59
N PRO A 200 11.28 30.16 3.08
CA PRO A 200 11.12 28.73 2.92
C PRO A 200 12.11 28.21 1.86
N VAL A 201 12.82 27.13 2.20
CA VAL A 201 13.69 26.40 1.27
C VAL A 201 12.82 25.49 0.41
N CYS A 202 12.68 25.84 -0.88
CA CYS A 202 11.91 25.08 -1.84
C CYS A 202 12.84 24.11 -2.59
N ASP A 203 12.69 22.81 -2.36
CA ASP A 203 13.49 21.75 -2.98
C ASP A 203 12.57 20.62 -3.47
N LEU A 204 12.55 20.38 -4.77
CA LEU A 204 11.67 19.37 -5.39
C LEU A 204 12.12 17.94 -5.05
N GLU A 205 13.42 17.67 -5.00
CA GLU A 205 13.94 16.33 -4.73
C GLU A 205 13.60 15.90 -3.31
N LYS A 206 13.73 16.83 -2.35
CA LYS A 206 13.29 16.63 -0.96
C LYS A 206 11.80 16.31 -0.85
N GLU A 207 10.94 16.95 -1.64
CA GLU A 207 9.50 16.66 -1.64
C GLU A 207 9.17 15.30 -2.27
N LEU A 208 9.96 14.85 -3.25
CA LEU A 208 9.85 13.51 -3.83
C LEU A 208 10.34 12.43 -2.84
N ASP A 209 11.43 12.70 -2.12
CA ASP A 209 11.98 11.82 -1.08
C ASP A 209 11.07 11.69 0.14
N ASN A 210 10.32 12.75 0.47
CA ASN A 210 9.33 12.77 1.57
C ASN A 210 8.05 11.97 1.25
N SER A 211 8.17 10.93 0.42
CA SER A 211 7.09 9.99 0.14
C SER A 211 6.84 9.10 1.37
N ALA A 212 5.70 9.30 2.03
CA ALA A 212 5.21 8.42 3.09
C ALA A 212 5.12 6.97 2.59
N SER A 213 5.54 6.01 3.41
CA SER A 213 5.41 4.58 3.16
C SER A 213 4.19 3.99 3.89
N GLY A 214 3.82 2.76 3.52
CA GLY A 214 2.71 2.04 4.15
C GLY A 214 1.35 2.74 3.99
N THR A 215 0.56 2.78 5.06
CA THR A 215 -0.80 3.34 5.05
C THR A 215 -0.84 4.85 4.79
N GLY A 216 0.22 5.58 5.17
CA GLY A 216 0.33 7.03 4.95
C GLY A 216 0.30 7.41 3.47
N LEU A 217 0.87 6.57 2.60
CA LEU A 217 0.84 6.79 1.15
C LEU A 217 -0.59 6.91 0.63
N ALA A 218 -1.43 5.92 0.94
CA ALA A 218 -2.80 5.86 0.45
C ALA A 218 -3.72 6.90 1.13
N PHE A 219 -3.63 7.05 2.45
CA PHE A 219 -4.61 7.84 3.22
C PHE A 219 -4.24 9.32 3.38
N ILE A 220 -2.96 9.70 3.18
CA ILE A 220 -2.50 11.08 3.31
C ILE A 220 -2.06 11.63 1.94
N ILE A 221 -1.06 11.01 1.32
CA ILE A 221 -0.46 11.55 0.10
C ILE A 221 -1.44 11.51 -1.07
N PHE A 222 -2.06 10.35 -1.30
CA PHE A 222 -3.00 10.19 -2.41
C PHE A 222 -4.28 10.99 -2.23
N THR A 223 -4.83 11.05 -1.01
CA THR A 223 -6.05 11.83 -0.75
C THR A 223 -5.82 13.32 -0.93
N GLU A 224 -4.67 13.82 -0.47
CA GLU A 224 -4.26 15.21 -0.68
C GLU A 224 -4.08 15.53 -2.16
N ALA A 225 -3.47 14.63 -2.94
CA ALA A 225 -3.35 14.80 -4.39
C ALA A 225 -4.71 14.76 -5.11
N ILE A 226 -5.59 13.82 -4.74
CA ILE A 226 -6.93 13.67 -5.33
C ILE A 226 -7.81 14.88 -5.06
N ASN A 227 -7.71 15.51 -3.88
CA ASN A 227 -8.45 16.72 -3.53
C ASN A 227 -8.17 17.90 -4.47
N GLN A 228 -7.09 17.83 -5.24
CA GLN A 228 -6.66 18.88 -6.17
C GLN A 228 -7.16 18.60 -7.60
N PHE A 229 -7.80 17.46 -7.84
CA PHE A 229 -8.40 17.15 -9.14
C PHE A 229 -9.77 17.81 -9.29
N PRO A 230 -10.13 18.28 -10.49
CA PRO A 230 -11.51 18.67 -10.76
C PRO A 230 -12.41 17.44 -10.61
N GLY A 231 -13.50 17.60 -9.85
CA GLY A 231 -14.40 16.50 -9.51
C GLY A 231 -13.81 15.52 -8.48
N ALA A 232 -13.04 16.01 -7.50
CA ALA A 232 -12.36 15.21 -6.47
C ALA A 232 -13.22 14.09 -5.85
N GLN A 233 -14.53 14.29 -5.66
CA GLN A 233 -15.40 13.25 -5.09
C GLN A 233 -15.41 11.96 -5.92
N PHE A 234 -15.45 12.08 -7.25
CA PHE A 234 -15.46 10.92 -8.16
C PHE A 234 -14.17 10.11 -8.04
N TRP A 235 -13.03 10.78 -8.06
CA TRP A 235 -11.71 10.17 -7.95
C TRP A 235 -11.51 9.50 -6.59
N SER A 236 -11.94 10.13 -5.50
CA SER A 236 -11.87 9.55 -4.16
C SER A 236 -12.68 8.27 -4.04
N VAL A 237 -13.92 8.25 -4.57
CA VAL A 237 -14.76 7.05 -4.55
C VAL A 237 -14.11 5.92 -5.35
N LEU A 238 -13.61 6.19 -6.55
CA LEU A 238 -12.92 5.17 -7.36
C LEU A 238 -11.68 4.62 -6.66
N PHE A 239 -10.85 5.50 -6.08
CA PHE A 239 -9.63 5.11 -5.38
C PHE A 239 -9.90 4.23 -4.18
N PHE A 240 -10.81 4.65 -3.28
CA PHE A 240 -11.13 3.88 -2.09
C PHE A 240 -11.88 2.58 -2.41
N LEU A 241 -12.73 2.57 -3.45
CA LEU A 241 -13.38 1.35 -3.90
C LEU A 241 -12.35 0.36 -4.46
N MET A 242 -11.35 0.83 -5.21
CA MET A 242 -10.25 0.00 -5.68
C MET A 242 -9.45 -0.61 -4.52
N LEU A 243 -9.05 0.21 -3.53
CA LEU A 243 -8.34 -0.28 -2.35
C LEU A 243 -9.16 -1.31 -1.57
N PHE A 244 -10.46 -1.07 -1.44
CA PHE A 244 -11.39 -1.99 -0.81
C PHE A 244 -11.47 -3.34 -1.55
N THR A 245 -11.61 -3.33 -2.88
CA THR A 245 -11.63 -4.56 -3.67
C THR A 245 -10.31 -5.34 -3.62
N LEU A 246 -9.17 -4.63 -3.67
CA LEU A 246 -7.85 -5.25 -3.51
C LEU A 246 -7.69 -5.92 -2.15
N GLY A 247 -8.12 -5.25 -1.08
CA GLY A 247 -8.06 -5.80 0.28
C GLY A 247 -8.96 -7.03 0.46
N ILE A 248 -10.17 -7.01 -0.10
CA ILE A 248 -11.11 -8.14 0.00
C ILE A 248 -10.58 -9.38 -0.72
N ASP A 249 -10.00 -9.26 -1.90
CA ASP A 249 -9.49 -10.41 -2.65
C ASP A 249 -8.35 -11.12 -1.91
N SER A 250 -7.43 -10.35 -1.31
CA SER A 250 -6.36 -10.92 -0.47
C SER A 250 -6.92 -11.64 0.77
N GLN A 251 -8.03 -11.13 1.34
CA GLN A 251 -8.70 -11.79 2.47
C GLN A 251 -9.33 -13.13 2.08
N PHE A 252 -9.85 -13.27 0.85
CA PHE A 252 -10.39 -14.56 0.39
C PHE A 252 -9.33 -15.66 0.36
N GLY A 253 -8.13 -15.36 -0.16
CA GLY A 253 -7.05 -16.33 -0.21
C GLY A 253 -6.54 -16.74 1.17
N THR A 254 -6.38 -15.76 2.06
CA THR A 254 -5.92 -16.01 3.44
C THR A 254 -6.94 -16.83 4.23
N LEU A 255 -8.22 -16.46 4.15
CA LEU A 255 -9.28 -17.16 4.85
C LEU A 255 -9.50 -18.58 4.29
N GLU A 256 -9.45 -18.78 2.96
CA GLU A 256 -9.60 -20.11 2.37
C GLU A 256 -8.45 -21.05 2.80
N GLY A 257 -7.23 -20.53 2.92
CA GLY A 257 -6.09 -21.29 3.45
C GLY A 257 -6.34 -21.82 4.87
N VAL A 258 -6.86 -20.97 5.76
CA VAL A 258 -7.19 -21.35 7.13
C VAL A 258 -8.38 -22.32 7.17
N VAL A 259 -9.47 -22.01 6.47
CA VAL A 259 -10.69 -22.83 6.46
C VAL A 259 -10.40 -24.22 5.92
N THR A 260 -9.72 -24.34 4.79
CA THR A 260 -9.40 -25.64 4.17
C THR A 260 -8.50 -26.47 5.09
N SER A 261 -7.50 -25.87 5.71
CA SER A 261 -6.62 -26.56 6.67
C SER A 261 -7.39 -27.14 7.86
N VAL A 262 -8.36 -26.38 8.41
CA VAL A 262 -9.19 -26.83 9.55
C VAL A 262 -10.13 -27.97 9.15
N VAL A 263 -10.71 -27.88 7.95
CA VAL A 263 -11.59 -28.93 7.39
C VAL A 263 -10.81 -30.22 7.16
N ASP A 264 -9.62 -30.14 6.57
CA ASP A 264 -8.80 -31.30 6.22
C ASP A 264 -8.27 -32.03 7.46
N MET A 265 -7.96 -31.30 8.54
CA MET A 265 -7.58 -31.88 9.83
C MET A 265 -8.74 -32.58 10.55
N LYS A 266 -9.99 -32.49 10.04
CA LYS A 266 -11.20 -33.04 10.66
C LYS A 266 -11.40 -32.62 12.13
N LEU A 267 -11.00 -31.39 12.47
CA LEU A 267 -11.16 -30.83 13.82
C LEU A 267 -12.64 -30.75 14.24
N PHE A 268 -13.53 -30.45 13.29
CA PHE A 268 -14.97 -30.34 13.53
C PHE A 268 -15.77 -31.07 12.42
N PRO A 269 -15.83 -32.41 12.44
CA PRO A 269 -16.32 -33.21 11.32
C PRO A 269 -17.83 -33.06 11.05
N ASN A 270 -18.60 -32.60 12.04
CA ASN A 270 -20.06 -32.47 11.95
C ASN A 270 -20.53 -31.03 11.68
N LEU A 271 -19.62 -30.06 11.61
CA LEU A 271 -19.99 -28.67 11.33
C LEU A 271 -20.04 -28.42 9.82
N PRO A 272 -21.12 -27.84 9.28
CA PRO A 272 -21.14 -27.41 7.89
C PRO A 272 -20.13 -26.29 7.66
N LYS A 273 -19.53 -26.24 6.46
CA LYS A 273 -18.43 -25.31 6.11
C LYS A 273 -18.86 -23.85 6.33
N GLU A 274 -20.11 -23.51 6.07
CA GLU A 274 -20.71 -22.19 6.27
C GLU A 274 -20.58 -21.73 7.73
N ILE A 275 -20.92 -22.60 8.68
CA ILE A 275 -20.89 -22.29 10.12
C ILE A 275 -19.44 -22.23 10.60
N LEU A 276 -18.58 -23.11 10.10
CA LEU A 276 -17.15 -23.09 10.42
C LEU A 276 -16.50 -21.77 9.98
N THR A 277 -16.72 -21.34 8.73
CA THR A 277 -16.23 -20.06 8.22
C THR A 277 -16.77 -18.89 9.03
N GLY A 278 -18.07 -18.90 9.38
CA GLY A 278 -18.66 -17.87 10.24
C GLY A 278 -18.02 -17.81 11.62
N GLY A 279 -17.75 -18.96 12.23
CA GLY A 279 -17.02 -19.06 13.50
C GLY A 279 -15.62 -18.48 13.42
N ILE A 280 -14.85 -18.83 12.39
CA ILE A 280 -13.50 -18.29 12.16
C ILE A 280 -13.56 -16.76 11.98
N CYS A 281 -14.43 -16.25 11.09
CA CYS A 281 -14.61 -14.81 10.89
C CYS A 281 -15.01 -14.08 12.18
N LEU A 282 -15.88 -14.67 13.00
CA LEU A 282 -16.28 -14.09 14.28
C LEU A 282 -15.10 -14.02 15.25
N THR A 283 -14.30 -15.08 15.36
CA THR A 283 -13.10 -15.06 16.21
C THR A 283 -12.09 -14.02 15.77
N CYS A 284 -11.83 -13.91 14.46
CA CYS A 284 -10.93 -12.89 13.92
C CYS A 284 -11.49 -11.47 14.11
N CYS A 285 -12.80 -11.28 13.99
CA CYS A 285 -13.48 -10.01 14.29
C CYS A 285 -13.26 -9.59 15.75
N LEU A 286 -13.47 -10.51 16.70
CA LEU A 286 -13.26 -10.24 18.13
C LEU A 286 -11.81 -9.90 18.45
N ILE A 287 -10.84 -10.61 17.85
CA ILE A 287 -9.41 -10.31 18.03
C ILE A 287 -9.07 -8.94 17.43
N SER A 288 -9.52 -8.67 16.20
CA SER A 288 -9.21 -7.42 15.50
C SER A 288 -9.87 -6.19 16.15
N MET A 289 -10.94 -6.35 16.93
CA MET A 289 -11.49 -5.26 17.77
C MET A 289 -10.45 -4.69 18.74
N GLY A 290 -9.40 -5.45 19.08
CA GLY A 290 -8.25 -4.95 19.83
C GLY A 290 -7.56 -3.75 19.16
N PHE A 291 -7.60 -3.65 17.83
CA PHE A 291 -7.04 -2.52 17.08
C PHE A 291 -7.94 -1.28 17.05
N ALA A 292 -9.16 -1.34 17.59
CA ALA A 292 -10.07 -0.19 17.63
C ALA A 292 -9.80 0.78 18.80
N HIS A 293 -8.74 0.57 19.59
CA HIS A 293 -8.32 1.48 20.65
C HIS A 293 -7.51 2.67 20.11
N GLY A 294 -7.35 3.74 20.91
CA GLY A 294 -6.58 4.93 20.51
C GLY A 294 -5.12 4.66 20.15
N ALA A 295 -4.50 3.63 20.75
CA ALA A 295 -3.16 3.15 20.43
C ALA A 295 -3.13 2.08 19.31
N GLY A 296 -4.28 1.77 18.70
CA GLY A 296 -4.43 0.67 17.76
C GLY A 296 -3.55 0.77 16.51
N SER A 297 -3.27 1.99 16.02
CA SER A 297 -2.35 2.21 14.89
C SER A 297 -0.92 1.76 15.20
N TYR A 298 -0.40 2.04 16.39
CA TYR A 298 0.93 1.62 16.81
C TYR A 298 1.02 0.09 16.91
N VAL A 299 0.02 -0.53 17.54
CA VAL A 299 -0.05 -2.00 17.66
C VAL A 299 -0.17 -2.65 16.29
N PHE A 300 -0.95 -2.06 15.37
CA PHE A 300 -1.10 -2.53 14.01
C PHE A 300 0.23 -2.50 13.24
N VAL A 301 0.95 -1.38 13.25
CA VAL A 301 2.25 -1.24 12.57
C VAL A 301 3.29 -2.19 13.17
N LEU A 302 3.28 -2.38 14.49
CA LEU A 302 4.15 -3.36 15.14
C LEU A 302 3.83 -4.78 14.65
N PHE A 303 2.54 -5.16 14.66
CA PHE A 303 2.12 -6.48 14.22
C PHE A 303 2.45 -6.72 12.75
N ASP A 304 2.21 -5.75 11.87
CA ASP A 304 2.49 -5.83 10.43
C ASP A 304 3.97 -6.09 10.14
N ASN A 305 4.86 -5.33 10.78
CA ASN A 305 6.31 -5.46 10.58
C ASN A 305 6.88 -6.81 11.06
N PHE A 306 6.34 -7.38 12.14
CA PHE A 306 6.85 -8.63 12.71
C PHE A 306 6.16 -9.89 12.19
N SER A 307 4.84 -9.83 11.98
CA SER A 307 4.00 -10.99 11.67
C SER A 307 4.29 -11.58 10.29
N GLY A 308 4.56 -10.74 9.29
CA GLY A 308 4.72 -11.25 7.93
C GLY A 308 6.16 -11.37 7.44
N ASN A 309 7.15 -10.69 8.03
CA ASN A 309 8.53 -10.77 7.54
C ASN A 309 9.23 -12.10 7.88
N PHE A 310 9.32 -12.44 9.18
CA PHE A 310 10.10 -13.62 9.60
C PHE A 310 9.38 -14.97 9.39
N PRO A 311 8.08 -15.12 9.75
CA PRO A 311 7.41 -16.41 9.64
C PRO A 311 7.32 -16.92 8.19
N LEU A 312 7.04 -16.04 7.22
CA LEU A 312 6.90 -16.43 5.82
C LEU A 312 8.20 -17.01 5.25
N LEU A 313 9.34 -16.37 5.54
CA LEU A 313 10.65 -16.86 5.09
C LEU A 313 10.98 -18.24 5.66
N ILE A 314 10.70 -18.45 6.96
CA ILE A 314 10.96 -19.72 7.64
C ILE A 314 10.07 -20.82 7.07
N ILE A 315 8.77 -20.55 6.92
CA ILE A 315 7.81 -21.52 6.38
C ILE A 315 8.19 -21.88 4.94
N ALA A 316 8.43 -20.89 4.07
CA ALA A 316 8.83 -21.14 2.69
C ALA A 316 10.12 -21.96 2.57
N PHE A 317 11.10 -21.69 3.43
CA PHE A 317 12.35 -22.46 3.47
C PHE A 317 12.09 -23.94 3.80
N PHE A 318 11.25 -24.21 4.81
CA PHE A 318 10.89 -25.59 5.17
C PHE A 318 9.99 -26.27 4.13
N GLU A 319 9.10 -25.54 3.45
CA GLU A 319 8.33 -26.07 2.33
C GLU A 319 9.25 -26.54 1.19
N CYS A 320 10.24 -25.71 0.81
CA CYS A 320 11.22 -26.07 -0.20
C CYS A 320 12.05 -27.30 0.21
N ILE A 321 12.54 -27.35 1.46
CA ILE A 321 13.29 -28.50 1.96
C ILE A 321 12.43 -29.76 2.01
N GLY A 322 11.19 -29.64 2.49
CA GLY A 322 10.24 -30.74 2.58
C GLY A 322 9.97 -31.37 1.22
N VAL A 323 9.72 -30.54 0.20
CA VAL A 323 9.46 -31.03 -1.17
C VAL A 323 10.75 -31.59 -1.81
N ALA A 324 11.88 -30.88 -1.69
CA ALA A 324 13.10 -31.25 -2.39
C ALA A 324 13.80 -32.48 -1.80
N TYR A 325 13.96 -32.52 -0.47
CA TYR A 325 14.77 -33.52 0.22
C TYR A 325 13.95 -34.61 0.92
N VAL A 326 12.83 -34.27 1.57
CA VAL A 326 12.02 -35.27 2.30
C VAL A 326 11.14 -36.08 1.35
N TYR A 327 10.38 -35.40 0.49
CA TYR A 327 9.53 -36.06 -0.51
C TYR A 327 10.35 -36.60 -1.69
N GLY A 328 11.27 -35.77 -2.19
CA GLY A 328 12.28 -36.12 -3.20
C GLY A 328 11.93 -35.64 -4.61
N LEU A 329 12.81 -34.82 -5.19
CA LEU A 329 12.64 -34.21 -6.52
C LEU A 329 12.34 -35.20 -7.65
N LYS A 330 12.88 -36.42 -7.60
CA LYS A 330 12.62 -37.46 -8.62
C LYS A 330 11.14 -37.87 -8.67
N LYS A 331 10.49 -37.97 -7.50
CA LYS A 331 9.06 -38.30 -7.41
C LYS A 331 8.21 -37.13 -7.91
N VAL A 332 8.54 -35.91 -7.49
CA VAL A 332 7.86 -34.68 -7.96
C VAL A 332 7.90 -34.58 -9.48
N ARG A 333 9.09 -34.73 -10.09
CA ARG A 333 9.24 -34.71 -11.55
C ARG A 333 8.37 -35.75 -12.24
N LYS A 334 8.28 -36.96 -11.69
CA LYS A 334 7.43 -38.03 -12.23
C LYS A 334 5.95 -37.65 -12.17
N ILE A 335 5.49 -37.06 -11.06
CA ILE A 335 4.11 -36.58 -10.92
C ILE A 335 3.84 -35.49 -11.94
N ILE A 336 4.70 -34.47 -12.03
CA ILE A 336 4.53 -33.36 -12.99
C ILE A 336 4.48 -33.89 -14.44
N SER A 337 5.24 -34.93 -14.78
CA SER A 337 5.16 -35.53 -16.13
C SER A 337 3.90 -36.34 -16.42
N LEU A 338 3.11 -36.65 -15.39
CA LEU A 338 1.85 -37.41 -15.49
C LEU A 338 0.61 -36.49 -15.44
N LEU A 339 0.76 -35.23 -15.03
CA LEU A 339 -0.28 -34.20 -15.05
C LEU A 339 -0.40 -33.60 -16.46
#